data_AF-A0A174B106-F1
#
_entry.id   AF-A0A174B106-F1
#
_cell.length_a   1.000
_cell.length_b   1.000
_cell.length_c   1.000
_cell.angle_alpha   90.00
_cell.angle_beta   90.00
_cell.angle_gamma   90.00
#
_symmetry.space_group_name_H-M   'P 1'
#
loop_
_entity.id
_entity.type
_entity.pdbx_description
1 polymer ?
#
loop_
_entity_poly.entity_id
_entity_poly.type
_entity_poly.pdbx_seq_one_letter_code
_entity_poly.pdbx_strand_id
1 'polypeptide(L)'
;MLEKLMTSINSGTFTLNNVLIVIATAIVLGLVISLTYIKTHKKEGYVPSFTVTLIMLPVIIAIIILLVGNNVARAFSLAGAFSIIRFRSAPGDPKDLSYVFFTLAVGLATGMGFIGYAVIFTIILCLLMIIIEVTKFAVPKSKALELKITVPENLNYEGIFDEILNKYTIS
;
A
#
# COMPACT_ATOMS: atom_id res chain seq x y z
N MET A 1 19.53 -24.24 11.04
CA MET A 1 18.77 -23.96 9.79
C MET A 1 17.92 -22.70 9.91
N LEU A 2 17.22 -22.49 11.03
CA LEU A 2 16.50 -21.25 11.34
C LEU A 2 17.43 -20.02 11.49
N GLU A 3 18.63 -20.20 12.06
CA GLU A 3 19.62 -19.12 12.18
C GLU A 3 20.10 -18.57 10.83
N LYS A 4 20.19 -19.40 9.77
CA LYS A 4 20.58 -18.96 8.43
C LYS A 4 19.54 -18.03 7.77
N LEU A 5 18.28 -18.04 8.23
CA LEU A 5 17.25 -17.10 7.79
C LEU A 5 17.31 -15.77 8.57
N MET A 6 17.91 -15.76 9.76
CA MET A 6 18.02 -14.61 10.65
C MET A 6 19.35 -13.85 10.52
N THR A 7 20.40 -14.50 10.02
CA THR A 7 21.68 -13.84 9.73
C THR A 7 21.66 -13.18 8.37
N SER A 8 22.10 -11.92 8.28
CA SER A 8 22.49 -11.27 7.02
C SER A 8 23.35 -12.25 6.22
N ILE A 9 22.97 -12.55 4.97
CA ILE A 9 23.80 -13.33 4.06
C ILE A 9 25.01 -12.44 3.74
N ASN A 10 26.03 -12.47 4.61
CA ASN A 10 27.19 -11.61 4.52
C ASN A 10 27.94 -11.87 3.21
N SER A 11 28.00 -10.82 2.40
CA SER A 11 29.24 -10.26 1.84
C SER A 11 30.26 -11.29 1.36
N GLY A 12 30.05 -11.87 0.18
CA GLY A 12 31.09 -12.72 -0.42
C GLY A 12 30.90 -13.03 -1.89
N THR A 13 29.69 -13.39 -2.32
CA THR A 13 29.39 -13.69 -3.72
C THR A 13 27.87 -13.75 -3.89
N PHE A 14 27.31 -12.93 -4.78
CA PHE A 14 25.93 -13.08 -5.23
C PHE A 14 25.82 -14.38 -6.03
N THR A 15 25.63 -15.52 -5.36
CA THR A 15 25.35 -16.78 -6.04
C THR A 15 23.94 -16.71 -6.65
N LEU A 16 23.78 -17.24 -7.87
CA LEU A 16 22.49 -17.31 -8.58
C LEU A 16 21.35 -17.83 -7.68
N ASN A 17 21.68 -18.79 -6.81
CA ASN A 17 20.75 -19.38 -5.85
C ASN A 17 20.18 -18.36 -4.84
N ASN A 18 21.01 -17.43 -4.34
CA ASN A 18 20.55 -16.42 -3.37
C ASN A 18 19.61 -15.40 -4.02
N VAL A 19 19.91 -15.02 -5.28
CA VAL A 19 19.03 -14.12 -6.05
C VAL A 19 17.66 -14.75 -6.28
N LEU A 20 17.63 -16.03 -6.65
CA LEU A 20 16.37 -16.77 -6.82
C LEU A 20 15.56 -16.82 -5.52
N ILE A 21 16.20 -17.07 -4.38
CA ILE A 21 15.54 -17.10 -3.07
C ILE A 21 14.96 -15.72 -2.71
N VAL A 22 15.69 -14.63 -2.96
CA VAL A 22 15.21 -13.26 -2.70
C VAL A 22 14.00 -12.93 -3.56
N ILE A 23 14.03 -13.26 -4.85
CA ILE A 23 12.90 -13.02 -5.75
C ILE A 23 11.68 -13.86 -5.35
N ALA A 24 11.89 -15.15 -5.08
CA ALA A 24 10.80 -16.04 -4.65
C ALA A 24 10.16 -15.56 -3.35
N THR A 25 10.96 -15.13 -2.38
CA THR A 25 10.45 -14.59 -1.11
C THR A 25 9.74 -13.26 -1.29
N ALA A 26 10.24 -12.35 -2.14
CA ALA A 26 9.56 -11.11 -2.47
C ALA A 26 8.18 -11.34 -3.12
N ILE A 27 8.06 -12.34 -4.00
CA ILE A 27 6.77 -12.73 -4.61
C ILE A 27 5.80 -13.25 -3.55
N VAL A 28 6.25 -14.16 -2.69
CA VAL A 28 5.42 -14.74 -1.62
C VAL A 28 4.93 -13.65 -0.67
N LEU A 29 5.82 -12.74 -0.24
CA LEU A 29 5.43 -11.63 0.63
C LEU A 29 4.50 -10.66 -0.10
N GLY A 30 4.75 -10.33 -1.37
CA GLY A 30 3.85 -9.52 -2.19
C GLY A 30 2.44 -10.10 -2.29
N LEU A 31 2.32 -11.43 -2.45
CA LEU A 31 1.03 -12.12 -2.41
C LEU A 31 0.33 -12.02 -1.06
N VAL A 32 1.06 -12.18 0.05
CA VAL A 32 0.50 -12.03 1.40
C VAL A 32 -0.05 -10.61 1.63
N ILE A 33 0.69 -9.59 1.18
CA ILE A 33 0.27 -8.19 1.29
C ILE A 33 -0.98 -7.93 0.43
N SER A 34 -0.98 -8.45 -0.80
CA SER A 34 -2.09 -8.33 -1.74
C SER A 34 -3.37 -9.01 -1.22
N LEU A 35 -3.26 -10.21 -0.63
CA LEU A 35 -4.38 -10.88 0.03
C LEU A 35 -4.91 -10.09 1.23
N THR A 36 -4.01 -9.48 2.01
CA THR A 36 -4.38 -8.61 3.14
C THR A 36 -5.14 -7.38 2.63
N TYR A 37 -4.68 -6.79 1.52
CA TYR A 37 -5.34 -5.67 0.88
C TYR A 37 -6.77 -6.00 0.42
N ILE A 38 -6.96 -7.12 -0.29
CA ILE A 38 -8.29 -7.57 -0.74
C ILE A 38 -9.22 -7.79 0.46
N LYS A 39 -8.72 -8.41 1.54
CA LYS A 39 -9.53 -8.71 2.73
C LYS A 39 -9.97 -7.43 3.45
N THR A 40 -9.09 -6.44 3.54
CA THR A 40 -9.35 -5.15 4.18
C THR A 40 -10.30 -4.30 3.33
N HIS A 41 -10.09 -4.20 2.00
CA HIS A 41 -10.87 -3.32 1.12
C HIS A 41 -12.13 -3.98 0.51
N LYS A 42 -12.46 -5.23 0.85
CA LYS A 42 -13.65 -5.93 0.34
C LYS A 42 -14.97 -5.16 0.58
N LYS A 43 -15.03 -4.31 1.61
CA LYS A 43 -16.21 -3.50 1.95
C LYS A 43 -16.30 -2.19 1.19
N GLU A 44 -15.18 -1.61 0.79
CA GLU A 44 -15.08 -0.29 0.16
C GLU A 44 -15.01 -0.40 -1.38
N GLY A 45 -14.73 -1.61 -1.90
CA GLY A 45 -14.49 -1.86 -3.33
C GLY A 45 -13.01 -1.67 -3.63
N TYR A 46 -12.38 -2.67 -4.26
CA TYR A 46 -10.94 -2.64 -4.56
C TYR A 46 -10.72 -2.66 -6.07
N VAL A 47 -9.64 -2.03 -6.52
CA VAL A 47 -9.26 -2.01 -7.94
C VAL A 47 -8.37 -3.22 -8.24
N PRO A 48 -8.74 -4.13 -9.17
CA PRO A 48 -7.94 -5.31 -9.47
C PRO A 48 -6.53 -5.00 -9.96
N SER A 49 -6.37 -3.93 -10.74
CA SER A 49 -5.05 -3.50 -11.22
C SER A 49 -4.11 -3.12 -10.07
N PHE A 50 -4.63 -2.52 -8.99
CA PHE A 50 -3.84 -2.17 -7.82
C PHE A 50 -3.38 -3.40 -7.02
N THR A 51 -4.21 -4.44 -6.99
CA THR A 51 -3.86 -5.71 -6.35
C THR A 51 -2.67 -6.39 -7.05
N VAL A 52 -2.60 -6.28 -8.38
CA VAL A 52 -1.49 -6.79 -9.20
C VAL A 52 -0.23 -5.95 -9.00
N THR A 53 -0.35 -4.62 -8.93
CA THR A 53 0.81 -3.75 -8.68
C THR A 53 1.43 -4.01 -7.32
N LEU A 54 0.64 -4.28 -6.27
CA LEU A 54 1.16 -4.65 -4.94
C LEU A 54 2.00 -5.95 -4.94
N ILE A 55 1.76 -6.88 -5.87
CA ILE A 55 2.57 -8.10 -6.01
C ILE A 55 3.87 -7.81 -6.76
N MET A 56 3.80 -6.99 -7.81
CA MET A 56 4.95 -6.62 -8.65
C MET A 56 5.94 -5.69 -7.93
N LEU A 57 5.44 -4.70 -7.19
CA LEU A 57 6.26 -3.66 -6.57
C LEU A 57 7.40 -4.20 -5.68
N PRO A 58 7.17 -5.10 -4.70
CA PRO A 58 8.24 -5.59 -3.83
C PRO A 58 9.31 -6.37 -4.61
N VAL A 59 8.93 -7.05 -5.70
CA VAL A 59 9.85 -7.78 -6.57
C VAL A 59 10.75 -6.82 -7.34
N ILE A 60 10.17 -5.77 -7.93
CA ILE A 60 10.90 -4.74 -8.67
C ILE A 60 11.94 -4.09 -7.73
N ILE A 61 11.53 -3.75 -6.51
CA ILE A 61 12.41 -3.10 -5.53
C ILE A 61 13.51 -4.07 -5.09
N ALA A 62 13.18 -5.33 -4.82
CA ALA A 62 14.18 -6.32 -4.45
C ALA A 62 15.25 -6.47 -5.54
N ILE A 63 14.85 -6.49 -6.82
CA ILE A 63 15.77 -6.53 -7.98
C ILE A 63 16.63 -5.28 -8.04
N ILE A 64 16.03 -4.08 -7.93
CA ILE A 64 16.78 -2.81 -7.93
C ILE A 64 17.83 -2.82 -6.82
N ILE A 65 17.45 -3.23 -5.61
CA ILE A 65 18.39 -3.30 -4.49
C ILE A 65 19.50 -4.32 -4.78
N LEU A 66 19.18 -5.52 -5.25
CA LEU A 66 20.18 -6.52 -5.62
C LEU A 66 21.20 -5.97 -6.64
N LEU A 67 20.74 -5.27 -7.67
CA LEU A 67 21.59 -4.69 -8.72
C LEU A 67 22.54 -3.60 -8.20
N VAL A 68 22.12 -2.81 -7.21
CA VAL A 68 22.92 -1.68 -6.71
C VAL A 68 24.02 -2.12 -5.71
N GLY A 69 23.94 -3.33 -5.13
CA GLY A 69 24.98 -3.87 -4.25
C GLY A 69 25.20 -3.11 -2.92
N ASN A 70 26.25 -3.43 -2.15
CA ASN A 70 26.37 -3.00 -0.74
C ASN A 70 26.93 -1.58 -0.51
N ASN A 71 26.61 -0.60 -1.36
CA ASN A 71 27.20 0.74 -1.25
C ASN A 71 26.26 1.74 -0.55
N VAL A 72 26.81 2.73 0.15
CA VAL A 72 26.11 3.92 0.68
C VAL A 72 25.26 4.60 -0.41
N ALA A 73 25.66 4.45 -1.67
CA ALA A 73 24.86 4.80 -2.83
C ALA A 73 23.43 4.19 -2.82
N ARG A 74 23.18 2.97 -2.29
CA ARG A 74 21.82 2.40 -2.14
C ARG A 74 20.92 3.32 -1.33
N ALA A 75 21.38 3.79 -0.17
CA ALA A 75 20.57 4.60 0.73
C ALA A 75 20.27 5.98 0.13
N PHE A 76 21.25 6.59 -0.54
CA PHE A 76 21.09 7.88 -1.21
C PHE A 76 20.25 7.79 -2.49
N SER A 77 20.44 6.77 -3.33
CA SER A 77 19.64 6.55 -4.55
C SER A 77 18.17 6.31 -4.20
N LEU A 78 17.90 5.58 -3.12
CA LEU A 78 16.54 5.34 -2.68
C LEU A 78 15.89 6.59 -2.08
N ALA A 79 16.60 7.33 -1.23
CA ALA A 79 16.13 8.62 -0.71
C ALA A 79 15.86 9.63 -1.83
N GLY A 80 16.70 9.65 -2.88
CA GLY A 80 16.50 10.46 -4.08
C GLY A 80 15.33 9.99 -4.95
N ALA A 81 15.07 8.68 -5.05
CA ALA A 81 13.88 8.18 -5.73
C ALA A 81 12.60 8.57 -4.98
N PHE A 82 12.60 8.50 -3.64
CA PHE A 82 11.46 8.92 -2.82
C PHE A 82 11.17 10.42 -2.91
N SER A 83 12.19 11.27 -3.09
CA SER A 83 11.96 12.72 -3.25
C SER A 83 11.30 13.10 -4.57
N ILE A 84 11.36 12.21 -5.58
CA ILE A 84 10.69 12.38 -6.88
C ILE A 84 9.22 11.91 -6.83
N ILE A 85 8.85 11.03 -5.89
CA ILE A 85 7.46 10.58 -5.73
C ILE A 85 6.63 11.76 -5.21
N ARG A 86 6.07 12.52 -6.15
CA ARG A 86 5.19 13.64 -5.87
C ARG A 86 3.84 13.07 -5.43
N PHE A 87 3.50 13.25 -4.16
CA PHE A 87 2.14 13.00 -3.67
C PHE A 87 1.19 13.99 -4.33
N ARG A 88 0.67 13.63 -5.51
CA ARG A 88 -0.43 14.37 -6.12
C ARG A 88 -1.72 13.81 -5.54
N SER A 89 -2.58 14.68 -5.03
CA SER A 89 -3.93 14.29 -4.60
C SER A 89 -4.66 13.64 -5.80
N ALA A 90 -4.91 12.32 -5.67
CA ALA A 90 -5.59 11.37 -6.57
C ALA A 90 -4.76 10.77 -7.74
N PRO A 91 -4.90 9.45 -8.03
CA PRO A 91 -6.06 8.59 -7.76
C PRO A 91 -5.76 7.43 -6.78
N GLY A 92 -6.39 7.45 -5.60
CA GLY A 92 -6.36 6.34 -4.63
C GLY A 92 -6.76 6.80 -3.23
N ASP A 93 -7.31 5.89 -2.43
CA ASP A 93 -7.62 6.15 -1.02
C ASP A 93 -6.29 6.31 -0.25
N PRO A 94 -6.13 7.21 0.75
CA PRO A 94 -4.89 7.30 1.53
C PRO A 94 -4.45 5.97 2.17
N LYS A 95 -5.39 5.04 2.37
CA LYS A 95 -5.12 3.66 2.76
C LYS A 95 -4.29 2.92 1.71
N ASP A 96 -4.63 3.02 0.43
CA ASP A 96 -3.90 2.38 -0.69
C ASP A 96 -2.42 2.77 -0.68
N LEU A 97 -2.15 4.05 -0.46
CA LEU A 97 -0.79 4.58 -0.40
C LEU A 97 0.04 3.93 0.72
N SER A 98 -0.60 3.65 1.86
CA SER A 98 0.04 2.95 2.98
C SER A 98 0.44 1.53 2.61
N TYR A 99 -0.36 0.82 1.80
CA TYR A 99 0.00 -0.50 1.26
C TYR A 99 1.17 -0.41 0.27
N VAL A 100 1.25 0.64 -0.54
CA VAL A 100 2.40 0.88 -1.42
C VAL A 100 3.68 1.04 -0.59
N PHE A 101 3.69 1.91 0.43
CA PHE A 101 4.86 2.08 1.32
C PHE A 101 5.23 0.80 2.06
N PHE A 102 4.24 0.03 2.47
CA PHE A 102 4.47 -1.25 3.10
C PHE A 102 5.17 -2.24 2.16
N THR A 103 4.68 -2.41 0.92
CA THR A 103 5.35 -3.24 -0.08
C THR A 103 6.76 -2.75 -0.41
N LEU A 104 6.97 -1.42 -0.38
CA LEU A 104 8.30 -0.84 -0.51
C LEU A 104 9.25 -1.28 0.60
N ALA A 105 8.86 -1.10 1.86
CA ALA A 105 9.67 -1.50 3.01
C ALA A 105 10.03 -3.00 2.98
N VAL A 106 9.09 -3.85 2.59
CA VAL A 106 9.30 -5.30 2.48
C VAL A 106 10.23 -5.65 1.30
N GLY A 107 10.06 -5.00 0.15
CA GLY A 107 10.95 -5.15 -1.01
C GLY A 107 12.39 -4.75 -0.71
N LEU A 108 12.58 -3.71 0.11
CA LEU A 108 13.90 -3.29 0.56
C LEU A 108 14.54 -4.30 1.50
N ALA A 109 13.80 -4.77 2.51
CA ALA A 109 14.30 -5.74 3.48
C ALA A 109 14.69 -7.07 2.80
N THR A 110 13.85 -7.56 1.87
CA THR A 110 14.14 -8.76 1.08
C THR A 110 15.32 -8.55 0.13
N GLY A 111 15.36 -7.43 -0.61
CA GLY A 111 16.45 -7.09 -1.54
C GLY A 111 17.83 -6.94 -0.87
N MET A 112 17.85 -6.49 0.39
CA MET A 112 19.08 -6.41 1.19
C MET A 112 19.56 -7.78 1.71
N GLY A 113 18.77 -8.85 1.53
CA GLY A 113 19.10 -10.19 2.01
C GLY A 113 18.62 -10.50 3.43
N PHE A 114 17.88 -9.59 4.06
CA PHE A 114 17.31 -9.76 5.41
C PHE A 114 15.95 -10.47 5.36
N ILE A 115 15.93 -11.69 4.84
CA ILE A 115 14.68 -12.43 4.56
C ILE A 115 13.89 -12.69 5.84
N GLY A 116 14.52 -13.15 6.92
CA GLY A 116 13.82 -13.41 8.19
C GLY A 116 13.16 -12.16 8.77
N TYR A 117 13.85 -11.02 8.73
CA TYR A 117 13.29 -9.74 9.17
C TYR A 117 12.14 -9.29 8.28
N ALA A 118 12.26 -9.46 6.96
CA ALA A 118 11.20 -9.10 6.02
C ALA A 118 9.89 -9.85 6.33
N VAL A 119 9.97 -11.16 6.61
CA VAL A 119 8.80 -11.98 6.98
C VAL A 119 8.16 -11.47 8.28
N ILE A 120 8.97 -11.20 9.31
CA ILE A 120 8.47 -10.70 10.60
C ILE A 120 7.78 -9.34 10.41
N PHE A 121 8.40 -8.41 9.68
CA PHE A 121 7.82 -7.12 9.37
C PHE A 121 6.51 -7.24 8.59
N THR A 122 6.45 -8.13 7.59
CA THR A 122 5.21 -8.37 6.84
C THR A 122 4.09 -8.85 7.76
N ILE A 123 4.36 -9.81 8.64
CA ILE A 123 3.34 -10.35 9.56
C ILE A 123 2.84 -9.26 10.51
N ILE A 124 3.75 -8.50 11.13
CA ILE A 124 3.38 -7.45 12.09
C ILE A 124 2.51 -6.37 11.41
N LEU A 125 2.91 -5.88 10.24
CA LEU A 125 2.19 -4.82 9.53
C LEU A 125 0.85 -5.31 8.96
N CYS A 126 0.78 -6.57 8.47
CA CYS A 126 -0.48 -7.18 8.07
C CYS A 126 -1.46 -7.29 9.25
N LEU A 127 -0.99 -7.74 10.42
CA LEU A 127 -1.83 -7.81 11.63
C LEU A 127 -2.33 -6.42 12.04
N LEU A 128 -1.45 -5.42 12.04
CA LEU A 128 -1.79 -4.06 12.40
C LEU A 128 -2.87 -3.48 11.47
N MET A 129 -2.75 -3.69 10.16
CA MET A 129 -3.76 -3.28 9.18
C MET A 129 -5.12 -3.95 9.42
N ILE A 130 -5.13 -5.26 9.70
CA ILE A 130 -6.36 -6.00 9.99
C ILE A 130 -7.01 -5.48 11.28
N ILE A 131 -6.23 -5.21 12.33
CA ILE A 131 -6.74 -4.69 13.60
C ILE A 131 -7.38 -3.31 13.41
N ILE A 132 -6.74 -2.41 12.66
CA ILE A 132 -7.29 -1.07 12.37
C ILE A 132 -8.63 -1.17 11.63
N GLU A 133 -8.71 -2.05 10.63
CA GLU A 133 -9.95 -2.25 9.86
C GLU A 133 -11.07 -2.88 10.72
N VAL A 134 -10.75 -3.86 11.57
CA VAL A 134 -11.73 -4.51 12.45
C VAL A 134 -12.23 -3.56 13.52
N THR A 135 -11.34 -2.73 14.08
CA THR A 135 -11.69 -1.73 15.11
C THR A 135 -12.44 -0.53 14.52
N LYS A 136 -12.54 -0.40 13.19
CA LYS A 136 -13.12 0.76 12.49
C LYS A 136 -12.59 2.08 13.03
N PHE A 137 -11.32 2.09 13.40
CA PHE A 137 -10.67 3.26 13.97
C PHE A 137 -10.67 4.36 12.90
N ALA A 138 -11.32 5.49 13.21
CA ALA A 138 -11.52 6.65 12.33
C ALA A 138 -12.63 6.58 11.25
N VAL A 139 -13.57 5.64 11.28
CA VAL A 139 -14.78 5.75 10.44
C VAL A 139 -15.74 6.78 11.05
N PRO A 140 -16.01 7.94 10.42
CA PRO A 140 -17.01 8.87 10.91
C PRO A 140 -18.37 8.18 10.92
N LYS A 141 -19.08 8.24 12.06
CA LYS A 141 -20.44 7.66 12.20
C LYS A 141 -21.46 8.32 11.27
N SER A 142 -21.17 9.53 10.78
CA SER A 142 -22.03 10.26 9.85
C SER A 142 -21.58 10.05 8.42
N LYS A 143 -22.46 9.47 7.60
CA LYS A 143 -22.30 9.50 6.14
C LYS A 143 -22.58 10.94 5.70
N ALA A 144 -21.54 11.70 5.36
CA ALA A 144 -21.75 12.91 4.58
C ALA A 144 -22.28 12.47 3.20
N LEU A 145 -23.57 12.69 2.96
CA LEU A 145 -24.21 12.39 1.69
C LEU A 145 -24.13 13.65 0.83
N GLU A 146 -23.50 13.56 -0.34
CA GLU A 146 -23.58 14.62 -1.34
C GLU A 146 -24.86 14.44 -2.16
N LEU A 147 -25.75 15.42 -2.10
CA LEU A 147 -26.96 15.47 -2.91
C LEU A 147 -26.67 16.28 -4.18
N LYS A 148 -26.56 15.59 -5.34
CA LYS A 148 -26.41 16.26 -6.64
C LYS A 148 -27.79 16.46 -7.29
N ILE A 149 -28.24 17.71 -7.37
CA ILE A 149 -29.47 18.09 -8.07
C ILE A 149 -29.09 18.62 -9.46
N THR A 150 -29.70 18.10 -10.52
CA THR A 150 -29.53 18.61 -11.89
C THR A 150 -30.82 19.29 -12.32
N VAL A 151 -30.75 20.57 -12.67
CA VAL A 151 -31.91 21.39 -13.02
C VAL A 151 -31.79 21.87 -14.46
N PRO A 152 -32.81 21.68 -15.32
CA PRO A 152 -32.81 22.21 -16.69
C PRO A 152 -32.96 23.75 -16.69
N GLU A 153 -32.27 24.45 -17.60
CA GLU A 153 -32.26 25.94 -17.71
C GLU A 153 -33.65 26.58 -17.93
N ASN A 154 -34.65 25.80 -18.31
CA ASN A 154 -36.02 26.29 -18.59
C ASN A 154 -36.93 26.34 -17.35
N LEU A 155 -36.43 26.04 -16.15
CA LEU A 155 -37.17 26.16 -14.88
C LEU A 155 -36.79 27.46 -14.17
N ASN A 156 -37.71 28.17 -13.54
CA ASN A 156 -37.32 29.26 -12.63
C ASN A 156 -37.01 28.64 -11.25
N TYR A 157 -35.74 28.53 -10.87
CA TYR A 157 -35.26 27.67 -9.77
C TYR A 157 -35.13 28.35 -8.40
N GLU A 158 -35.45 29.65 -8.29
CA GLU A 158 -35.39 30.36 -7.01
C GLU A 158 -36.38 29.75 -6.00
N GLY A 159 -35.85 29.24 -4.89
CA GLY A 159 -36.61 28.83 -3.70
C GLY A 159 -37.35 27.48 -3.76
N ILE A 160 -37.33 26.74 -4.89
CA ILE A 160 -38.07 25.46 -5.02
C ILE A 160 -37.63 24.42 -3.98
N PHE A 161 -36.35 24.43 -3.62
CA PHE A 161 -35.78 23.43 -2.71
C PHE A 161 -35.87 23.84 -1.24
N ASP A 162 -36.23 25.09 -0.94
CA ASP A 162 -36.18 25.63 0.43
C ASP A 162 -37.20 24.95 1.35
N GLU A 163 -38.42 24.67 0.88
CA GLU A 163 -39.42 23.93 1.68
C GLU A 163 -38.96 22.50 2.01
N ILE A 164 -38.38 21.80 1.02
CA ILE A 164 -37.95 20.40 1.18
C ILE A 164 -36.71 20.34 2.07
N LEU A 165 -35.75 21.23 1.86
CA LEU A 165 -34.54 21.30 2.67
C LEU A 165 -34.87 21.69 4.11
N ASN A 166 -35.70 22.71 4.36
CA ASN A 166 -36.10 23.08 5.73
C ASN A 166 -36.93 22.01 6.44
N LYS A 167 -37.65 21.16 5.71
CA LYS A 167 -38.43 20.06 6.30
C LYS A 167 -37.59 18.85 6.70
N TYR A 168 -36.54 18.54 5.94
CA TYR A 168 -35.77 17.31 6.09
C TYR A 168 -34.31 17.51 6.52
N THR A 169 -33.82 18.76 6.55
CA THR A 169 -32.49 19.11 7.05
C THR A 169 -32.60 20.07 8.22
N ILE A 170 -31.73 19.89 9.21
CA ILE A 170 -31.60 20.80 10.35
C ILE A 170 -30.49 21.76 9.95
N SER A 171 -30.86 23.01 9.63
CA SER A 171 -29.92 24.12 9.38
C SER A 171 -29.23 24.52 10.69
#